data_AF-B2ASN5-F1
#
_entry.id   AF-B2ASN5-F1
#
_cell.length_a   1.000
_cell.length_b   1.000
_cell.length_c   1.000
_cell.angle_alpha   90.00
_cell.angle_beta   90.00
_cell.angle_gamma   90.00
#
_symmetry.space_group_name_H-M   'P 1'
#
loop_
_entity.id
_entity.type
_entity.pdbx_description
1 polymer ?
#
loop_
_entity_poly.entity_id
_entity_poly.type
_entity_poly.pdbx_seq_one_letter_code
_entity_poly.pdbx_strand_id
1 'polypeptide(L)'
;MSQKSQSLLDYLVQNEPSFRKARLPALYSSFAAQRTLNPDGYAANLFAWRRALAKVAKSGLAPPPTSSSKPSLLVLNTDERLVSAFETKQYGRPLSLGLVIKEAVENKELVPLRQFLEQKESIYSRSWSVWGLAGWVLKTAGVTDFLKGSGDKVPKGQFVVVENVEGAGKAFGEGIKDKEGRFERTFTRAHFAKVFNDQLVEGGRELSDTDMDVLLVFLARDKQMIDYDGKTVKIRDGEGEPEGLTDEDASIAQLKELLASLTHQTLLLSKRVEELGAQAKEAVTKQNRVAALAALKSKKLAEQTLEKRYATVNQLEQVQTQLEQASDNVQIVKVMESSSDALKSTQRPKVGGV
;
A
#
# COMPACT_ATOMS: atom_id res chain seq x y z
N MET A 1 -11.15 26.97 -18.44
CA MET A 1 -9.67 27.14 -18.45
C MET A 1 -9.06 25.76 -18.57
N SER A 2 -8.40 25.46 -19.69
CA SER A 2 -7.79 24.14 -19.92
C SER A 2 -6.59 24.00 -18.98
N GLN A 3 -6.66 23.07 -18.04
CA GLN A 3 -5.59 22.77 -17.09
C GLN A 3 -4.43 22.23 -17.94
N LYS A 4 -3.42 23.08 -18.18
CA LYS A 4 -2.22 22.70 -18.93
C LYS A 4 -1.64 21.48 -18.23
N SER A 5 -1.66 20.32 -18.88
CA SER A 5 -1.08 19.10 -18.34
C SER A 5 0.38 19.38 -17.97
N GLN A 6 0.68 19.40 -16.67
CA GLN A 6 2.03 19.69 -16.19
C GLN A 6 2.98 18.59 -16.68
N SER A 7 4.09 18.97 -17.32
CA SER A 7 5.08 17.99 -17.75
C SER A 7 5.84 17.40 -16.56
N LEU A 8 6.39 16.19 -16.69
CA LEU A 8 7.22 15.58 -15.63
C LEU A 8 8.42 16.47 -15.26
N LEU A 9 9.02 17.13 -16.26
CA LEU A 9 10.12 18.04 -16.02
C LEU A 9 9.68 19.26 -15.19
N ASP A 10 8.54 19.88 -15.52
CA ASP A 10 8.02 21.01 -14.76
C ASP A 10 7.72 20.62 -13.31
N TYR A 11 7.14 19.44 -13.12
CA TYR A 11 6.91 18.86 -11.80
C TYR A 11 8.22 18.68 -11.03
N LEU A 12 9.24 18.07 -11.64
CA LEU A 12 10.52 17.84 -11.00
C LEU A 12 11.28 19.13 -10.68
N VAL A 13 11.27 20.12 -11.56
CA VAL A 13 11.92 21.41 -11.32
C VAL A 13 11.29 22.13 -10.12
N GLN A 14 9.97 21.97 -9.91
CA GLN A 14 9.25 22.57 -8.79
C GLN A 14 9.42 21.78 -7.48
N ASN A 15 9.56 20.46 -7.56
CA ASN A 15 9.43 19.59 -6.39
C ASN A 15 10.72 18.87 -6.00
N GLU A 16 11.72 18.74 -6.86
CA GLU A 16 12.96 18.02 -6.57
C GLU A 16 14.18 18.96 -6.60
N PRO A 17 14.77 19.30 -5.43
CA PRO A 17 15.89 20.24 -5.33
C PRO A 17 17.12 19.87 -6.16
N SER A 18 17.27 18.59 -6.49
CA SER A 18 18.36 18.07 -7.34
C SER A 18 18.14 18.34 -8.83
N PHE A 19 16.92 18.69 -9.25
CA PHE A 19 16.46 18.86 -10.63
C PHE A 19 16.33 20.33 -11.06
N ARG A 20 17.22 21.20 -10.57
CA ARG A 20 17.22 22.64 -10.91
C ARG A 20 17.55 22.88 -12.38
N LYS A 21 17.01 23.95 -12.96
CA LYS A 21 17.20 24.33 -14.38
C LYS A 21 18.67 24.32 -14.84
N ALA A 22 19.58 24.80 -13.99
CA ALA A 22 21.02 24.83 -14.30
C ALA A 22 21.66 23.45 -14.47
N ARG A 23 21.09 22.39 -13.85
CA ARG A 23 21.59 21.02 -13.93
C ARG A 23 21.00 20.21 -15.08
N LEU A 24 19.92 20.68 -15.70
CA LEU A 24 19.20 19.92 -16.73
C LEU A 24 20.06 19.52 -17.93
N PRO A 25 20.96 20.36 -18.48
CA PRO A 25 21.85 19.94 -19.55
C PRO A 25 22.69 18.71 -19.17
N ALA A 26 23.27 18.72 -17.97
CA ALA A 26 24.08 17.60 -17.47
C ALA A 26 23.23 16.35 -17.20
N LEU A 27 22.04 16.51 -16.62
CA LEU A 27 21.13 15.41 -16.29
C LEU A 27 20.59 14.70 -17.54
N TYR A 28 20.32 15.43 -18.62
CA TYR A 28 19.81 14.85 -19.87
C TYR A 28 20.92 14.31 -20.79
N SER A 29 22.16 14.77 -20.61
CA SER A 29 23.32 14.26 -21.35
C SER A 29 23.74 12.85 -20.92
N SER A 30 24.55 12.19 -21.76
CA SER A 30 25.24 10.96 -21.35
C SER A 30 26.32 11.31 -20.35
N PHE A 31 26.22 10.78 -19.13
CA PHE A 31 27.21 11.00 -18.07
C PHE A 31 27.97 9.73 -17.68
N ALA A 32 27.88 8.64 -18.46
CA ALA A 32 28.59 7.38 -18.17
C ALA A 32 30.10 7.58 -18.03
N ALA A 33 30.71 8.39 -18.90
CA ALA A 33 32.15 8.71 -18.85
C ALA A 33 32.55 9.49 -17.59
N GLN A 34 31.62 10.17 -16.91
CA GLN A 34 31.91 10.86 -15.66
C GLN A 34 32.27 9.88 -14.55
N ARG A 35 31.89 8.60 -14.64
CA ARG A 35 32.28 7.58 -13.66
C ARG A 35 33.78 7.54 -13.41
N THR A 36 34.59 7.78 -14.45
CA THR A 36 36.06 7.84 -14.35
C THR A 36 36.58 9.28 -14.32
N LEU A 37 35.97 10.17 -15.11
CA LEU A 37 36.48 11.54 -15.30
C LEU A 37 36.09 12.51 -14.18
N ASN A 38 34.93 12.30 -13.55
CA ASN A 38 34.40 13.11 -12.44
C ASN A 38 33.42 12.27 -11.60
N PRO A 39 33.93 11.40 -10.71
CA PRO A 39 33.12 10.48 -9.92
C PRO A 39 32.05 11.19 -9.07
N ASP A 40 32.37 12.36 -8.53
CA ASP A 40 31.42 13.15 -7.72
C ASP A 40 30.25 13.66 -8.56
N GLY A 41 30.55 14.16 -9.77
CA GLY A 41 29.52 14.58 -10.74
C GLY A 41 28.64 13.41 -11.17
N TYR A 42 29.23 12.24 -11.41
CA TYR A 42 28.53 11.00 -11.71
C TYR A 42 27.56 10.61 -10.59
N ALA A 43 28.06 10.53 -9.35
CA ALA A 43 27.26 10.19 -8.18
C ALA A 43 26.12 11.21 -7.95
N ALA A 44 26.40 12.50 -8.09
CA ALA A 44 25.39 13.55 -7.94
C ALA A 44 24.29 13.49 -9.02
N ASN A 45 24.61 13.05 -10.24
CA ASN A 45 23.64 12.89 -11.32
C ASN A 45 22.80 11.62 -11.13
N LEU A 46 23.41 10.50 -10.71
CA LEU A 46 22.69 9.29 -10.33
C LEU A 46 21.70 9.57 -9.20
N PHE A 47 22.16 10.22 -8.13
CA PHE A 47 21.32 10.59 -6.99
C PHE A 47 20.12 11.44 -7.44
N ALA A 48 20.36 12.48 -8.25
CA ALA A 48 19.30 13.35 -8.74
C ALA A 48 18.22 12.58 -9.53
N TRP A 49 18.63 11.67 -10.41
CA TRP A 49 17.70 10.86 -11.18
C TRP A 49 16.94 9.83 -10.35
N ARG A 50 17.59 9.19 -9.37
CA ARG A 50 16.93 8.25 -8.46
C ARG A 50 15.84 8.92 -7.63
N ARG A 51 16.16 10.08 -7.06
CA ARG A 51 15.19 10.94 -6.34
C ARG A 51 14.03 11.36 -7.25
N ALA A 52 14.34 11.74 -8.49
CA ALA A 52 13.33 12.11 -9.47
C ALA A 52 12.39 10.94 -9.81
N LEU A 53 12.92 9.73 -10.04
CA LEU A 53 12.12 8.54 -10.30
C LEU A 53 11.20 8.19 -9.13
N ALA A 54 11.73 8.23 -7.90
CA ALA A 54 10.92 7.99 -6.70
C ALA A 54 9.79 9.00 -6.56
N LYS A 55 10.08 10.30 -6.78
CA LYS A 55 9.10 11.38 -6.67
C LYS A 55 8.05 11.35 -7.78
N VAL A 56 8.43 10.99 -9.00
CA VAL A 56 7.51 10.82 -10.13
C VAL A 56 6.58 9.63 -9.90
N ALA A 57 7.09 8.50 -9.41
CA ALA A 57 6.24 7.37 -9.00
C ALA A 57 5.27 7.80 -7.88
N LYS A 58 5.77 8.35 -6.77
CA LYS A 58 4.97 8.73 -5.61
C LYS A 58 3.88 9.77 -5.92
N SER A 59 4.11 10.63 -6.91
CA SER A 59 3.13 11.65 -7.32
C SER A 59 1.96 11.10 -8.14
N GLY A 60 2.10 9.89 -8.69
CA GLY A 60 1.13 9.29 -9.62
C GLY A 60 1.24 9.84 -11.05
N LEU A 61 2.28 10.63 -11.35
CA LEU A 61 2.51 11.18 -12.69
C LEU A 61 3.28 10.22 -13.61
N ALA A 62 3.89 9.16 -13.06
CA ALA A 62 4.51 8.11 -13.85
C ALA A 62 3.48 7.45 -14.78
N PRO A 63 3.84 7.12 -16.04
CA PRO A 63 2.95 6.38 -16.93
C PRO A 63 2.52 5.04 -16.30
N PRO A 64 1.22 4.70 -16.31
CA PRO A 64 0.75 3.44 -15.75
C PRO A 64 1.24 2.25 -16.59
N PRO A 65 1.34 1.04 -16.00
CA PRO A 65 1.66 -0.16 -16.76
C PRO A 65 0.59 -0.42 -17.83
N THR A 66 0.92 -1.11 -18.91
CA THR A 66 -0.05 -1.37 -20.01
C THR A 66 -1.27 -2.18 -19.56
N SER A 67 -1.19 -2.89 -18.44
CA SER A 67 -2.25 -3.69 -17.84
C SER A 67 -3.22 -2.90 -16.95
N SER A 68 -2.97 -1.61 -16.66
CA SER A 68 -3.77 -0.80 -15.75
C SER A 68 -3.98 0.61 -16.29
N SER A 69 -5.12 1.22 -16.00
CA SER A 69 -5.36 2.66 -16.22
C SER A 69 -4.92 3.52 -15.04
N LYS A 70 -4.77 2.94 -13.84
CA LYS A 70 -4.33 3.63 -12.63
C LYS A 70 -2.79 3.58 -12.51
N PRO A 71 -2.12 4.72 -12.22
CA PRO A 71 -0.69 4.74 -11.93
C PRO A 71 -0.39 4.05 -10.60
N SER A 72 0.81 3.50 -10.49
CA SER A 72 1.33 2.93 -9.25
C SER A 72 2.24 3.94 -8.55
N LEU A 73 2.18 3.98 -7.22
CA LEU A 73 2.92 4.96 -6.40
C LEU A 73 4.20 4.37 -5.78
N LEU A 74 4.18 3.06 -5.51
CA LEU A 74 5.30 2.31 -4.94
C LEU A 74 6.05 1.51 -6.00
N VAL A 75 5.41 1.27 -7.16
CA VAL A 75 5.99 0.56 -8.29
C VAL A 75 6.19 1.49 -9.48
N LEU A 76 7.41 1.51 -10.03
CA LEU A 76 7.76 2.20 -11.26
C LEU A 76 7.71 1.23 -12.44
N ASN A 77 6.90 1.55 -13.45
CA ASN A 77 6.94 0.86 -14.73
C ASN A 77 7.99 1.51 -15.64
N THR A 78 8.99 0.74 -16.02
CA THR A 78 10.08 1.14 -16.92
C THR A 78 9.80 0.58 -18.31
N ASP A 79 9.58 1.46 -19.28
CA ASP A 79 9.43 1.17 -20.70
C ASP A 79 9.65 2.46 -21.52
N GLU A 80 9.45 2.39 -22.83
CA GLU A 80 9.58 3.53 -23.73
C GLU A 80 8.62 4.69 -23.41
N ARG A 81 7.48 4.42 -22.76
CA ARG A 81 6.53 5.46 -22.36
C ARG A 81 7.10 6.29 -21.21
N LEU A 82 7.84 5.67 -20.30
CA LEU A 82 8.58 6.40 -19.25
C LEU A 82 9.64 7.33 -19.87
N VAL A 83 10.41 6.83 -20.84
CA VAL A 83 11.42 7.64 -21.56
C VAL A 83 10.76 8.82 -22.27
N SER A 84 9.67 8.54 -23.00
CA SER A 84 8.91 9.55 -23.74
C SER A 84 8.27 10.59 -22.81
N ALA A 85 7.86 10.19 -21.61
CA ALA A 85 7.30 11.11 -20.62
C ALA A 85 8.34 12.10 -20.05
N PHE A 86 9.63 11.72 -20.06
CA PHE A 86 10.74 12.61 -19.71
C PHE A 86 11.30 13.37 -20.93
N GLU A 87 10.92 13.03 -22.15
CA GLU A 87 11.43 13.69 -23.34
C GLU A 87 10.96 15.15 -23.42
N THR A 88 11.89 16.07 -23.72
CA THR A 88 11.57 17.50 -23.83
C THR A 88 12.08 18.09 -25.13
N LYS A 89 11.43 19.15 -25.61
CA LYS A 89 11.89 19.86 -26.82
C LYS A 89 13.28 20.48 -26.66
N GLN A 90 13.63 20.92 -25.45
CA GLN A 90 14.86 21.66 -25.19
C GLN A 90 16.06 20.74 -24.94
N TYR A 91 15.87 19.63 -24.20
CA TYR A 91 16.95 18.76 -23.77
C TYR A 91 16.91 17.36 -24.41
N GLY A 92 15.87 17.07 -25.20
CA GLY A 92 15.68 15.76 -25.81
C GLY A 92 15.32 14.70 -24.77
N ARG A 93 15.77 13.47 -25.05
CA ARG A 93 15.58 12.29 -24.20
C ARG A 93 16.69 12.19 -23.15
N PRO A 94 16.41 11.65 -21.95
CA PRO A 94 17.44 11.45 -20.95
C PRO A 94 18.35 10.27 -21.32
N LEU A 95 19.55 10.57 -21.81
CA LEU A 95 20.46 9.57 -22.40
C LEU A 95 21.00 8.53 -21.40
N SER A 96 21.10 8.90 -20.12
CA SER A 96 21.64 8.02 -19.06
C SER A 96 20.55 7.31 -18.25
N LEU A 97 19.27 7.38 -18.64
CA LEU A 97 18.19 6.83 -17.82
C LEU A 97 18.29 5.31 -17.64
N GLY A 98 18.73 4.59 -18.68
CA GLY A 98 19.03 3.15 -18.56
C GLY A 98 20.11 2.90 -17.51
N LEU A 99 21.21 3.64 -17.56
CA LEU A 99 22.31 3.53 -16.59
C LEU A 99 21.84 3.81 -15.15
N VAL A 100 21.01 4.84 -14.96
CA VAL A 100 20.42 5.15 -13.65
C VAL A 100 19.62 3.97 -13.11
N ILE A 101 18.76 3.36 -13.93
CA ILE A 101 17.94 2.22 -13.50
C ILE A 101 18.83 1.03 -13.17
N LYS A 102 19.86 0.76 -13.98
CA LYS A 102 20.83 -0.31 -13.72
C LYS A 102 21.50 -0.11 -12.36
N GLU A 103 22.07 1.06 -12.14
CA GLU A 103 22.72 1.42 -10.88
C GLU A 103 21.73 1.35 -9.71
N ALA A 104 20.50 1.81 -9.87
CA ALA A 104 19.44 1.73 -8.84
C ALA A 104 19.06 0.29 -8.51
N VAL A 105 19.08 -0.63 -9.48
CA VAL A 105 18.89 -2.06 -9.23
C VAL A 105 20.11 -2.68 -8.54
N GLU A 106 21.32 -2.35 -8.97
CA GLU A 106 22.57 -2.86 -8.37
C GLU A 106 22.74 -2.43 -6.91
N ASN A 107 22.38 -1.18 -6.58
CA ASN A 107 22.37 -0.66 -5.20
C ASN A 107 21.03 -0.90 -4.49
N LYS A 108 20.11 -1.58 -5.15
CA LYS A 108 18.92 -2.18 -4.54
C LYS A 108 17.90 -1.16 -4.01
N GLU A 109 17.91 0.01 -4.63
CA GLU A 109 16.91 1.06 -4.46
C GLU A 109 15.68 0.82 -5.37
N LEU A 110 15.90 0.10 -6.48
CA LEU A 110 14.87 -0.47 -7.33
C LEU A 110 14.96 -1.99 -7.29
N VAL A 111 13.86 -2.66 -6.93
CA VAL A 111 13.82 -4.14 -6.88
C VAL A 111 12.81 -4.66 -7.90
N PRO A 112 13.14 -5.62 -8.77
CA PRO A 112 12.17 -6.20 -9.69
C PRO A 112 10.92 -6.69 -8.95
N LEU A 113 9.72 -6.31 -9.42
CA LEU A 113 8.47 -6.54 -8.71
C LEU A 113 8.23 -8.00 -8.32
N ARG A 114 8.40 -8.93 -9.26
CA ARG A 114 8.21 -10.36 -8.99
C ARG A 114 9.16 -10.87 -7.92
N GLN A 115 10.43 -10.50 -8.02
CA GLN A 115 11.44 -10.85 -7.04
C GLN A 115 11.06 -10.31 -5.66
N PHE A 116 10.63 -9.04 -5.59
CA PHE A 116 10.21 -8.43 -4.33
C PHE A 116 9.06 -9.19 -3.69
N LEU A 117 8.05 -9.64 -4.45
CA LEU A 117 6.88 -10.34 -3.92
C LEU A 117 7.14 -11.82 -3.58
N GLU A 118 8.00 -12.50 -4.33
CA GLU A 118 8.26 -13.95 -4.17
C GLU A 118 9.34 -14.25 -3.11
N GLN A 119 10.16 -13.26 -2.75
CA GLN A 119 11.28 -13.45 -1.83
C GLN A 119 10.81 -13.61 -0.38
N LYS A 120 11.29 -14.67 0.29
CA LYS A 120 10.96 -14.99 1.68
C LYS A 120 11.75 -14.19 2.71
N GLU A 121 13.01 -13.88 2.41
CA GLU A 121 13.89 -13.12 3.32
C GLU A 121 13.75 -11.62 3.12
N SER A 122 13.99 -10.86 4.18
CA SER A 122 13.98 -9.39 4.11
C SER A 122 14.95 -8.85 3.06
N ILE A 123 14.59 -7.74 2.44
CA ILE A 123 15.47 -6.96 1.54
C ILE A 123 16.67 -6.36 2.28
N TYR A 124 16.73 -6.41 3.61
CA TYR A 124 17.87 -5.90 4.38
C TYR A 124 18.82 -7.02 4.88
N SER A 125 18.53 -8.30 4.64
CA SER A 125 19.36 -9.42 5.10
C SER A 125 20.71 -9.44 4.38
N ARG A 126 21.83 -9.79 5.05
CA ARG A 126 23.16 -9.81 4.41
C ARG A 126 23.29 -10.83 3.25
N SER A 127 22.48 -11.88 3.26
CA SER A 127 22.35 -12.87 2.18
C SER A 127 21.69 -12.31 0.93
N TRP A 128 21.09 -11.12 1.00
CA TRP A 128 20.45 -10.52 -0.14
C TRP A 128 21.48 -10.12 -1.19
N SER A 129 21.45 -10.80 -2.31
CA SER A 129 22.20 -10.42 -3.50
C SER A 129 21.23 -10.37 -4.66
N VAL A 130 21.26 -9.26 -5.40
CA VAL A 130 20.56 -9.13 -6.69
C VAL A 130 21.01 -10.24 -7.65
N TRP A 131 22.21 -10.78 -7.43
CA TRP A 131 22.82 -11.89 -8.16
C TRP A 131 22.62 -13.27 -7.48
N GLY A 132 22.25 -13.31 -6.20
CA GLY A 132 22.21 -14.52 -5.35
C GLY A 132 21.02 -15.45 -5.60
N LEU A 133 20.05 -15.03 -6.41
CA LEU A 133 18.96 -15.86 -6.91
C LEU A 133 18.98 -15.93 -8.44
N ALA A 134 20.17 -16.11 -9.02
CA ALA A 134 20.38 -16.32 -10.46
C ALA A 134 19.54 -17.48 -11.06
N GLY A 135 18.92 -18.33 -10.25
CA GLY A 135 18.04 -19.41 -10.72
C GLY A 135 16.62 -18.98 -11.14
N TRP A 136 16.06 -17.88 -10.63
CA TRP A 136 14.65 -17.50 -10.87
C TRP A 136 14.44 -16.24 -11.72
N VAL A 137 15.40 -15.30 -11.73
CA VAL A 137 15.40 -14.11 -12.63
C VAL A 137 15.56 -14.51 -14.12
N LEU A 138 15.82 -15.80 -14.40
CA LEU A 138 15.78 -16.35 -15.77
C LEU A 138 14.40 -16.25 -16.44
N LYS A 139 13.30 -16.02 -15.69
CA LYS A 139 11.93 -16.04 -16.25
C LYS A 139 11.39 -14.67 -16.66
N THR A 140 12.02 -13.55 -16.28
CA THR A 140 11.67 -12.22 -16.78
C THR A 140 12.60 -11.85 -17.93
N ALA A 141 12.21 -12.23 -19.15
CA ALA A 141 12.96 -11.91 -20.36
C ALA A 141 13.26 -10.39 -20.42
N GLY A 142 14.55 -10.04 -20.52
CA GLY A 142 15.03 -8.66 -20.71
C GLY A 142 15.71 -7.98 -19.50
N VAL A 143 15.43 -8.39 -18.26
CA VAL A 143 16.06 -7.76 -17.07
C VAL A 143 17.48 -8.27 -16.83
N THR A 144 17.71 -9.58 -16.97
CA THR A 144 19.03 -10.21 -16.84
C THR A 144 20.02 -9.74 -17.90
N ASP A 145 19.58 -9.69 -19.16
CA ASP A 145 20.41 -9.18 -20.27
C ASP A 145 20.74 -7.70 -20.10
N PHE A 146 19.80 -6.92 -19.56
CA PHE A 146 20.02 -5.51 -19.26
C PHE A 146 21.09 -5.29 -18.17
N LEU A 147 21.02 -6.04 -17.06
CA LEU A 147 22.03 -5.92 -15.98
C LEU A 147 23.43 -6.36 -16.45
N LYS A 148 23.52 -7.32 -17.38
CA LYS A 148 24.79 -7.74 -17.99
C LYS A 148 25.28 -6.82 -19.11
N GLY A 149 24.39 -6.04 -19.72
CA GLY A 149 24.69 -5.13 -20.84
C GLY A 149 25.29 -3.79 -20.41
N SER A 150 25.54 -2.91 -21.40
CA SER A 150 26.12 -1.57 -21.18
C SER A 150 25.24 -0.62 -20.35
N GLY A 151 23.95 -0.94 -20.18
CA GLY A 151 22.99 -0.09 -19.47
C GLY A 151 22.42 1.05 -20.32
N ASP A 152 22.71 1.12 -21.62
CA ASP A 152 22.30 2.25 -22.47
C ASP A 152 20.80 2.31 -22.78
N LYS A 153 20.09 1.19 -22.61
CA LYS A 153 18.65 1.09 -22.90
C LYS A 153 17.86 0.95 -21.61
N VAL A 154 16.75 1.66 -21.48
CA VAL A 154 15.82 1.46 -20.35
C VAL A 154 15.23 0.04 -20.42
N PRO A 155 15.31 -0.76 -19.34
CA PRO A 155 14.75 -2.09 -19.33
C PRO A 155 13.22 -2.01 -19.39
N LYS A 156 12.60 -3.03 -19.98
CA LYS A 156 11.14 -3.19 -19.89
C LYS A 156 10.81 -4.00 -18.64
N GLY A 157 10.12 -3.41 -17.67
CA GLY A 157 9.74 -4.11 -16.45
C GLY A 157 9.15 -3.22 -15.38
N GLN A 158 8.69 -3.85 -14.30
CA GLN A 158 8.16 -3.18 -13.11
C GLN A 158 9.13 -3.33 -11.95
N PHE A 159 9.41 -2.22 -11.27
CA PHE A 159 10.37 -2.14 -10.20
C PHE A 159 9.74 -1.48 -8.97
N VAL A 160 9.87 -2.12 -7.82
CA VAL A 160 9.51 -1.54 -6.52
C VAL A 160 10.52 -0.44 -6.19
N VAL A 161 10.01 0.74 -5.90
CA VAL A 161 10.79 1.89 -5.44
C VAL A 161 10.91 1.80 -3.92
N VAL A 162 12.05 1.31 -3.43
CA VAL A 162 12.24 0.99 -2.00
C VAL A 162 12.02 2.22 -1.12
N GLU A 163 12.51 3.39 -1.52
CA GLU A 163 12.29 4.65 -0.79
C GLU A 163 10.80 4.96 -0.57
N ASN A 164 9.96 4.75 -1.59
CA ASN A 164 8.53 5.03 -1.49
C ASN A 164 7.84 4.03 -0.57
N VAL A 165 8.23 2.75 -0.63
CA VAL A 165 7.71 1.69 0.23
C VAL A 165 8.10 1.94 1.68
N GLU A 166 9.36 2.31 1.95
CA GLU A 166 9.82 2.70 3.28
C GLU A 166 9.04 3.90 3.83
N GLY A 167 8.80 4.91 2.99
CA GLY A 167 7.99 6.07 3.34
C GLY A 167 6.55 5.69 3.71
N ALA A 168 5.91 4.84 2.90
CA ALA A 168 4.56 4.35 3.18
C ALA A 168 4.52 3.49 4.46
N GLY A 169 5.51 2.62 4.67
CA GLY A 169 5.62 1.80 5.87
C GLY A 169 5.84 2.64 7.15
N LYS A 170 6.61 3.73 7.04
CA LYS A 170 6.75 4.70 8.15
C LYS A 170 5.43 5.40 8.46
N ALA A 171 4.75 5.91 7.44
CA ALA A 171 3.43 6.55 7.60
C ALA A 171 2.41 5.58 8.22
N PHE A 172 2.44 4.32 7.81
CA PHE A 172 1.65 3.25 8.42
C PHE A 172 1.93 3.11 9.91
N GLY A 173 3.20 2.90 10.28
CA GLY A 173 3.64 2.73 11.67
C GLY A 173 3.29 3.91 12.58
N GLU A 174 3.24 5.13 12.04
CA GLU A 174 2.85 6.33 12.79
C GLU A 174 1.36 6.37 13.13
N GLY A 175 0.47 5.92 12.24
CA GLY A 175 -0.98 6.00 12.47
C GLY A 175 -1.65 4.74 13.06
N ILE A 176 -0.88 3.71 13.38
CA ILE A 176 -1.39 2.52 14.09
C ILE A 176 -1.14 2.55 15.60
N LYS A 177 -0.52 3.61 16.13
CA LYS A 177 -0.12 3.71 17.54
C LYS A 177 -1.30 3.68 18.52
N ASP A 178 -2.46 4.15 18.08
CA ASP A 178 -3.65 4.31 18.93
C ASP A 178 -4.66 3.15 18.76
N LYS A 179 -4.27 2.04 18.12
CA LYS A 179 -5.17 0.90 17.90
C LYS A 179 -4.98 -0.15 18.98
N GLU A 180 -6.02 -0.35 19.78
CA GLU A 180 -6.02 -1.29 20.90
C GLU A 180 -6.92 -2.48 20.61
N GLY A 181 -6.49 -3.67 21.04
CA GLY A 181 -7.30 -4.87 20.92
C GLY A 181 -7.28 -5.53 19.53
N ARG A 182 -7.57 -6.84 19.55
CA ARG A 182 -7.44 -7.72 18.39
C ARG A 182 -8.40 -7.37 17.24
N PHE A 183 -9.62 -6.94 17.57
CA PHE A 183 -10.63 -6.56 16.58
C PHE A 183 -10.24 -5.31 15.80
N GLU A 184 -9.74 -4.27 16.47
CA GLU A 184 -9.34 -3.02 15.82
C GLU A 184 -8.16 -3.21 14.86
N ARG A 185 -7.35 -4.24 15.10
CA ARG A 185 -6.08 -4.50 14.42
C ARG A 185 -6.12 -5.55 13.33
N THR A 186 -7.26 -6.22 13.19
CA THR A 186 -7.45 -7.28 12.21
C THR A 186 -8.34 -6.79 11.08
N PHE A 187 -7.96 -7.07 9.84
CA PHE A 187 -8.60 -6.55 8.63
C PHE A 187 -8.54 -7.59 7.51
N THR A 188 -9.51 -7.57 6.60
CA THR A 188 -9.28 -8.14 5.27
C THR A 188 -8.38 -7.21 4.48
N ARG A 189 -7.69 -7.72 3.44
CA ARG A 189 -6.88 -6.90 2.52
C ARG A 189 -7.68 -5.71 1.96
N ALA A 190 -8.92 -5.96 1.53
CA ALA A 190 -9.77 -4.93 0.95
C ALA A 190 -10.19 -3.87 1.97
N HIS A 191 -10.51 -4.29 3.20
CA HIS A 191 -10.84 -3.35 4.27
C HIS A 191 -9.62 -2.55 4.73
N PHE A 192 -8.45 -3.19 4.84
CA PHE A 192 -7.19 -2.54 5.14
C PHE A 192 -6.89 -1.41 4.15
N ALA A 193 -7.00 -1.71 2.84
CA ALA A 193 -6.80 -0.72 1.80
C ALA A 193 -7.70 0.51 1.99
N LYS A 194 -9.00 0.30 2.24
CA LYS A 194 -9.97 1.40 2.45
C LYS A 194 -9.66 2.24 3.70
N VAL A 195 -9.28 1.59 4.80
CA VAL A 195 -9.05 2.27 6.09
C VAL A 195 -7.77 3.08 6.07
N PHE A 196 -6.70 2.55 5.47
CA PHE A 196 -5.37 3.15 5.56
C PHE A 196 -4.98 3.99 4.33
N ASN A 197 -5.78 4.00 3.25
CA ASN A 197 -5.40 4.69 2.02
C ASN A 197 -4.99 6.16 2.24
N ASP A 198 -5.84 6.93 2.93
CA ASP A 198 -5.64 8.37 3.13
C ASP A 198 -4.45 8.67 4.05
N GLN A 199 -4.11 7.73 4.94
CA GLN A 199 -2.92 7.81 5.79
C GLN A 199 -1.64 7.48 5.01
N LEU A 200 -1.71 6.51 4.10
CA LEU A 200 -0.56 6.03 3.33
C LEU A 200 -0.21 6.98 2.17
N VAL A 201 -1.20 7.70 1.64
CA VAL A 201 -1.05 8.50 0.43
C VAL A 201 -1.71 9.88 0.59
N GLU A 202 -0.91 10.92 0.40
CA GLU A 202 -1.37 12.30 0.42
C GLU A 202 -2.17 12.67 -0.85
N GLY A 203 -3.07 13.65 -0.74
CA GLY A 203 -3.67 14.34 -1.88
C GLY A 203 -4.82 13.59 -2.57
N GLY A 204 -5.55 12.73 -1.84
CA GLY A 204 -6.73 12.02 -2.35
C GLY A 204 -6.41 10.98 -3.43
N ARG A 205 -5.17 10.51 -3.47
CA ARG A 205 -4.72 9.44 -4.37
C ARG A 205 -4.91 8.08 -3.70
N GLU A 206 -4.95 7.03 -4.50
CA GLU A 206 -5.09 5.66 -4.01
C GLU A 206 -3.90 4.81 -4.41
N LEU A 207 -3.48 3.92 -3.51
CA LEU A 207 -2.56 2.84 -3.88
C LEU A 207 -3.25 1.90 -4.86
N SER A 208 -2.52 1.50 -5.92
CA SER A 208 -2.99 0.42 -6.79
C SER A 208 -2.99 -0.92 -6.05
N ASP A 209 -3.71 -1.93 -6.56
CA ASP A 209 -3.68 -3.27 -5.96
C ASP A 209 -2.26 -3.83 -5.85
N THR A 210 -1.43 -3.60 -6.88
CA THR A 210 -0.03 -3.99 -6.87
C THR A 210 0.78 -3.24 -5.81
N ASP A 211 0.54 -1.94 -5.62
CA ASP A 211 1.20 -1.19 -4.54
C ASP A 211 0.79 -1.72 -3.17
N MET A 212 -0.48 -2.07 -2.99
CA MET A 212 -0.98 -2.65 -1.74
C MET A 212 -0.32 -3.99 -1.44
N ASP A 213 -0.15 -4.86 -2.45
CA ASP A 213 0.55 -6.14 -2.27
C ASP A 213 2.02 -5.93 -1.89
N VAL A 214 2.70 -4.98 -2.56
CA VAL A 214 4.09 -4.59 -2.23
C VAL A 214 4.18 -4.08 -0.79
N LEU A 215 3.26 -3.20 -0.39
CA LEU A 215 3.25 -2.64 0.96
C LEU A 215 3.01 -3.72 2.03
N LEU A 216 2.03 -4.59 1.83
CA LEU A 216 1.71 -5.64 2.81
C LEU A 216 2.86 -6.66 2.94
N VAL A 217 3.49 -7.06 1.83
CA VAL A 217 4.70 -7.90 1.86
C VAL A 217 5.82 -7.20 2.63
N PHE A 218 6.05 -5.91 2.38
CA PHE A 218 7.08 -5.15 3.09
C PHE A 218 6.80 -5.05 4.60
N LEU A 219 5.57 -4.70 4.97
CA LEU A 219 5.17 -4.55 6.38
C LEU A 219 5.30 -5.88 7.14
N ALA A 220 4.95 -6.99 6.51
CA ALA A 220 5.03 -8.32 7.12
C ALA A 220 6.47 -8.83 7.19
N ARG A 221 7.18 -8.83 6.05
CA ARG A 221 8.50 -9.45 5.91
C ARG A 221 9.64 -8.59 6.43
N ASP A 222 9.62 -7.29 6.10
CA ASP A 222 10.76 -6.40 6.30
C ASP A 222 10.63 -5.56 7.58
N LYS A 223 9.42 -5.17 7.95
CA LYS A 223 9.16 -4.40 9.18
C LYS A 223 8.62 -5.23 10.33
N GLN A 224 8.12 -6.44 10.07
CA GLN A 224 7.48 -7.30 11.06
C GLN A 224 6.41 -6.55 11.88
N MET A 225 5.68 -5.63 11.24
CA MET A 225 4.63 -4.83 11.88
C MET A 225 3.26 -5.53 11.81
N ILE A 226 3.10 -6.46 10.86
CA ILE A 226 1.86 -7.16 10.61
C ILE A 226 2.11 -8.66 10.37
N ASP A 227 1.09 -9.47 10.57
CA ASP A 227 0.97 -10.81 10.01
C ASP A 227 0.03 -10.76 8.78
N TYR A 228 0.41 -11.44 7.70
CA TYR A 228 -0.31 -11.41 6.42
C TYR A 228 -0.23 -12.75 5.69
N ASP A 229 -1.38 -13.29 5.27
CA ASP A 229 -1.51 -14.56 4.53
C ASP A 229 -1.97 -14.41 3.07
N GLY A 230 -2.08 -13.17 2.57
CA GLY A 230 -2.66 -12.85 1.27
C GLY A 230 -4.12 -12.39 1.30
N LYS A 231 -4.83 -12.60 2.42
CA LYS A 231 -6.25 -12.25 2.58
C LYS A 231 -6.52 -11.45 3.86
N THR A 232 -5.91 -11.86 4.96
CA THR A 232 -6.09 -11.33 6.31
C THR A 232 -4.83 -10.58 6.71
N VAL A 233 -5.00 -9.39 7.25
CA VAL A 233 -3.94 -8.53 7.77
C VAL A 233 -4.20 -8.32 9.26
N LYS A 234 -3.26 -8.73 10.11
CA LYS A 234 -3.29 -8.47 11.56
C LYS A 234 -2.10 -7.61 11.93
N ILE A 235 -2.34 -6.42 12.50
CA ILE A 235 -1.28 -5.58 13.09
C ILE A 235 -0.79 -6.28 14.36
N ARG A 236 0.52 -6.30 14.64
CA ARG A 236 1.14 -6.97 15.80
C ARG A 236 1.21 -6.08 17.06
N ASP A 237 1.11 -6.68 18.26
CA ASP A 237 1.00 -5.97 19.56
C ASP A 237 2.32 -6.01 20.32
N GLY A 238 3.39 -5.47 19.74
CA GLY A 238 4.71 -5.51 20.40
C GLY A 238 5.10 -6.93 20.85
N GLU A 239 5.91 -7.03 21.92
CA GLU A 239 6.46 -8.29 22.41
C GLU A 239 5.43 -9.09 23.25
N GLY A 240 5.03 -10.28 22.79
CA GLY A 240 4.27 -11.26 23.59
C GLY A 240 3.08 -11.94 22.88
N GLU A 241 2.65 -11.41 21.73
CA GLU A 241 1.62 -12.03 20.89
C GLU A 241 2.24 -13.17 20.04
N PRO A 242 1.58 -14.35 19.93
CA PRO A 242 2.08 -15.41 19.05
C PRO A 242 2.16 -14.92 17.62
N GLU A 243 3.29 -15.18 16.96
CA GLU A 243 3.42 -14.88 15.53
C GLU A 243 2.41 -15.71 14.73
N GLY A 244 1.72 -15.05 13.81
CA GLY A 244 0.87 -15.70 12.83
C GLY A 244 -0.62 -15.41 12.98
N LEU A 245 -1.32 -15.75 11.91
CA LEU A 245 -2.76 -15.61 11.77
C LEU A 245 -3.45 -16.91 12.19
N THR A 246 -4.56 -16.76 12.90
CA THR A 246 -5.46 -17.85 13.27
C THR A 246 -6.77 -17.77 12.49
N ASP A 247 -7.56 -18.84 12.53
CA ASP A 247 -8.90 -18.85 11.92
C ASP A 247 -9.85 -17.82 12.57
N GLU A 248 -9.62 -17.48 13.83
CA GLU A 248 -10.33 -16.41 14.53
C GLU A 248 -10.04 -15.04 13.90
N ASP A 249 -8.78 -14.77 13.53
CA ASP A 249 -8.39 -13.51 12.87
C ASP A 249 -9.08 -13.37 11.51
N ALA A 250 -9.14 -14.46 10.73
CA ALA A 250 -9.85 -14.47 9.46
C ALA A 250 -11.36 -14.20 9.65
N SER A 251 -11.96 -14.77 10.69
CA SER A 251 -13.37 -14.56 11.04
C SER A 251 -13.64 -13.12 11.50
N ILE A 252 -12.77 -12.57 12.34
CA ILE A 252 -12.80 -11.17 12.79
C ILE A 252 -12.71 -10.22 11.60
N ALA A 253 -11.73 -10.44 10.71
CA ALA A 253 -11.53 -9.64 9.51
C ALA A 253 -12.79 -9.60 8.64
N GLN A 254 -13.40 -10.76 8.36
CA GLN A 254 -14.63 -10.88 7.58
C GLN A 254 -15.83 -10.22 8.26
N LEU A 255 -15.99 -10.41 9.57
CA LEU A 255 -17.06 -9.79 10.35
C LEU A 255 -16.95 -8.26 10.29
N LYS A 256 -15.73 -7.73 10.45
CA LYS A 256 -15.46 -6.29 10.38
C LYS A 256 -15.73 -5.71 9.00
N GLU A 257 -15.34 -6.39 7.93
CA GLU A 257 -15.66 -5.96 6.56
C GLU A 257 -17.18 -6.00 6.30
N LEU A 258 -17.86 -7.05 6.76
CA LEU A 258 -19.31 -7.18 6.62
C LEU A 258 -20.04 -6.05 7.36
N LEU A 259 -19.63 -5.76 8.60
CA LEU A 259 -20.18 -4.66 9.40
C LEU A 259 -20.00 -3.32 8.66
N ALA A 260 -18.79 -3.02 8.19
CA ALA A 260 -18.52 -1.80 7.43
C ALA A 260 -19.40 -1.70 6.16
N SER A 261 -19.56 -2.81 5.43
CA SER A 261 -20.41 -2.86 4.23
C SER A 261 -21.89 -2.63 4.54
N LEU A 262 -22.41 -3.26 5.59
CA LEU A 262 -23.81 -3.11 5.99
C LEU A 262 -24.09 -1.71 6.52
N THR A 263 -23.20 -1.13 7.32
CA THR A 263 -23.31 0.25 7.81
C THR A 263 -23.27 1.26 6.67
N HIS A 264 -22.45 1.03 5.63
CA HIS A 264 -22.50 1.88 4.44
C HIS A 264 -23.84 1.73 3.69
N GLN A 265 -24.37 0.52 3.56
CA GLN A 265 -25.66 0.28 2.92
C GLN A 265 -26.82 0.92 3.69
N THR A 266 -26.81 0.91 5.03
CA THR A 266 -27.85 1.56 5.84
C THR A 266 -27.84 3.07 5.64
N LEU A 267 -26.67 3.71 5.56
CA LEU A 267 -26.55 5.13 5.23
C LEU A 267 -27.14 5.48 3.86
N LEU A 268 -26.81 4.70 2.82
CA LEU A 268 -27.34 4.91 1.47
C LEU A 268 -28.86 4.68 1.42
N LEU A 269 -29.37 3.63 2.07
CA LEU A 269 -30.80 3.34 2.14
C LEU A 269 -31.56 4.43 2.91
N SER A 270 -31.01 4.94 4.02
CA SER A 270 -31.61 6.04 4.78
C SER A 270 -31.77 7.29 3.90
N LYS A 271 -30.69 7.69 3.20
CA LYS A 271 -30.76 8.80 2.24
C LYS A 271 -31.81 8.55 1.16
N ARG A 272 -31.89 7.32 0.64
CA ARG A 272 -32.89 6.96 -0.38
C ARG A 272 -34.33 7.06 0.15
N VAL A 273 -34.57 6.68 1.40
CA VAL A 273 -35.87 6.80 2.06
C VAL A 273 -36.29 8.28 2.17
N GLU A 274 -35.35 9.17 2.53
CA GLU A 274 -35.58 10.62 2.57
C GLU A 274 -35.91 11.20 1.19
N GLU A 275 -35.12 10.85 0.17
CA GLU A 275 -35.34 11.27 -1.22
C GLU A 275 -36.72 10.85 -1.73
N LEU A 276 -37.12 9.58 -1.53
CA LEU A 276 -38.44 9.08 -1.92
C LEU A 276 -39.56 9.75 -1.13
N GLY A 277 -39.31 10.10 0.13
CA GLY A 277 -40.22 10.91 0.94
C GLY A 277 -40.43 12.32 0.37
N ALA A 278 -39.36 12.98 -0.06
CA ALA A 278 -39.43 14.29 -0.70
C ALA A 278 -40.18 14.22 -2.05
N GLN A 279 -39.85 13.22 -2.89
CA GLN A 279 -40.53 12.99 -4.17
C GLN A 279 -42.03 12.72 -4.01
N ALA A 280 -42.41 11.93 -3.00
CA ALA A 280 -43.81 11.69 -2.70
C ALA A 280 -44.55 12.98 -2.32
N LYS A 281 -43.95 13.83 -1.46
CA LYS A 281 -44.51 15.13 -1.09
C LYS A 281 -44.67 16.05 -2.31
N GLU A 282 -43.65 16.13 -3.16
CA GLU A 282 -43.68 16.93 -4.40
C GLU A 282 -44.74 16.43 -5.40
N ALA A 283 -44.89 15.11 -5.56
CA ALA A 283 -45.93 14.56 -6.42
C ALA A 283 -47.34 14.86 -5.90
N VAL A 284 -47.53 14.90 -4.58
CA VAL A 284 -48.80 15.30 -3.96
C VAL A 284 -49.09 16.79 -4.23
N THR A 285 -48.10 17.68 -4.07
CA THR A 285 -48.30 19.11 -4.36
C THR A 285 -48.62 19.38 -5.83
N LYS A 286 -48.03 18.59 -6.75
CA LYS A 286 -48.33 18.62 -8.20
C LYS A 286 -49.60 17.86 -8.59
N GLN A 287 -50.38 17.34 -7.62
CA GLN A 287 -51.58 16.54 -7.85
C GLN A 287 -51.36 15.29 -8.73
N ASN A 288 -50.13 14.80 -8.83
CA ASN A 288 -49.79 13.60 -9.58
C ASN A 288 -49.91 12.36 -8.68
N ARG A 289 -51.12 11.83 -8.56
CA ARG A 289 -51.44 10.68 -7.70
C ARG A 289 -50.63 9.43 -8.04
N VAL A 290 -50.41 9.14 -9.32
CA VAL A 290 -49.69 7.93 -9.76
C VAL A 290 -48.23 8.00 -9.29
N ALA A 291 -47.56 9.13 -9.51
CA ALA A 291 -46.19 9.34 -9.06
C ALA A 291 -46.07 9.32 -7.52
N ALA A 292 -47.03 9.93 -6.81
CA ALA A 292 -47.04 9.93 -5.35
C ALA A 292 -47.14 8.50 -4.78
N LEU A 293 -48.06 7.69 -5.29
CA LEU A 293 -48.23 6.30 -4.86
C LEU A 293 -47.01 5.42 -5.20
N ALA A 294 -46.42 5.61 -6.38
CA ALA A 294 -45.21 4.89 -6.78
C ALA A 294 -44.02 5.23 -5.85
N ALA A 295 -43.83 6.51 -5.53
CA ALA A 295 -42.79 6.97 -4.61
C ALA A 295 -43.00 6.42 -3.20
N LEU A 296 -44.23 6.45 -2.67
CA LEU A 296 -44.56 5.89 -1.36
C LEU A 296 -44.35 4.37 -1.28
N LYS A 297 -44.74 3.63 -2.33
CA LYS A 297 -44.50 2.17 -2.38
C LYS A 297 -43.01 1.85 -2.37
N SER A 298 -42.24 2.60 -3.16
CA SER A 298 -40.77 2.46 -3.20
C SER A 298 -40.14 2.81 -1.85
N LYS A 299 -40.62 3.88 -1.19
CA LYS A 299 -40.17 4.28 0.15
C LYS A 299 -40.39 3.16 1.15
N LYS A 300 -41.60 2.58 1.17
CA LYS A 300 -41.94 1.48 2.09
C LYS A 300 -41.05 0.25 1.91
N LEU A 301 -40.74 -0.12 0.66
CA LEU A 301 -39.82 -1.24 0.38
C LEU A 301 -38.39 -0.94 0.85
N ALA A 302 -37.93 0.30 0.67
CA ALA A 302 -36.63 0.74 1.16
C ALA A 302 -36.57 0.74 2.70
N GLU A 303 -37.63 1.21 3.39
CA GLU A 303 -37.76 1.17 4.85
C GLU A 303 -37.71 -0.26 5.40
N GLN A 304 -38.44 -1.20 4.79
CA GLN A 304 -38.41 -2.62 5.18
C GLN A 304 -37.03 -3.26 4.98
N THR A 305 -36.32 -2.86 3.92
CA THR A 305 -34.95 -3.33 3.68
C THR A 305 -33.99 -2.75 4.71
N LEU A 306 -34.14 -1.46 5.04
CA LEU A 306 -33.36 -0.76 6.04
C LEU A 306 -33.54 -1.38 7.44
N GLU A 307 -34.78 -1.71 7.83
CA GLU A 307 -35.09 -2.40 9.09
C GLU A 307 -34.37 -3.74 9.21
N LYS A 308 -34.44 -4.58 8.16
CA LYS A 308 -33.71 -5.86 8.12
C LYS A 308 -32.19 -5.67 8.21
N ARG A 309 -31.66 -4.63 7.57
CA ARG A 309 -30.23 -4.31 7.61
C ARG A 309 -29.79 -3.87 9.01
N TYR A 310 -30.55 -3.01 9.69
CA TYR A 310 -30.28 -2.64 11.09
C TYR A 310 -30.33 -3.85 12.02
N ALA A 311 -31.31 -4.74 11.87
CA ALA A 311 -31.37 -5.96 12.66
C ALA A 311 -30.12 -6.84 12.46
N THR A 312 -29.60 -6.92 11.22
CA THR A 312 -28.37 -7.67 10.91
C THR A 312 -27.14 -6.98 11.52
N VAL A 313 -27.04 -5.64 11.43
CA VAL A 313 -25.95 -4.88 12.04
C VAL A 313 -25.90 -5.12 13.54
N ASN A 314 -27.03 -4.98 14.25
CA ASN A 314 -27.10 -5.22 15.69
C ASN A 314 -26.68 -6.64 16.07
N GLN A 315 -27.05 -7.65 15.27
CA GLN A 315 -26.60 -9.04 15.48
C GLN A 315 -25.08 -9.17 15.34
N LEU A 316 -24.48 -8.54 14.34
CA LEU A 316 -23.03 -8.59 14.13
C LEU A 316 -22.25 -7.82 15.20
N GLU A 317 -22.76 -6.68 15.67
CA GLU A 317 -22.19 -5.93 16.79
C GLU A 317 -22.22 -6.76 18.08
N GLN A 318 -23.30 -7.50 18.33
CA GLN A 318 -23.37 -8.42 19.47
C GLN A 318 -22.30 -9.53 19.37
N VAL A 319 -22.09 -10.09 18.16
CA VAL A 319 -21.03 -11.08 17.92
C VAL A 319 -19.64 -10.47 18.09
N GLN A 320 -19.42 -9.23 17.64
CA GLN A 320 -18.18 -8.49 17.88
C GLN A 320 -17.89 -8.38 19.38
N THR A 321 -18.86 -7.91 20.18
CA THR A 321 -18.68 -7.79 21.64
C THR A 321 -18.36 -9.14 22.29
N GLN A 322 -18.99 -10.22 21.85
CA GLN A 322 -18.70 -11.57 22.34
C GLN A 322 -17.29 -12.03 21.98
N LEU A 323 -16.81 -11.73 20.76
CA LEU A 323 -15.46 -12.05 20.32
C LEU A 323 -14.39 -11.25 21.08
N GLU A 324 -14.63 -9.97 21.32
CA GLU A 324 -13.76 -9.12 22.14
C GLU A 324 -13.65 -9.67 23.57
N GLN A 325 -14.78 -9.98 24.21
CA GLN A 325 -14.80 -10.59 25.54
C GLN A 325 -14.10 -11.96 25.58
N ALA A 326 -14.28 -12.79 24.56
CA ALA A 326 -13.59 -14.08 24.46
C ALA A 326 -12.08 -13.91 24.33
N SER A 327 -11.63 -12.93 23.54
CA SER A 327 -10.21 -12.60 23.38
C SER A 327 -9.60 -12.12 24.70
N ASP A 328 -10.28 -11.23 25.43
CA ASP A 328 -9.84 -10.73 26.73
C ASP A 328 -9.66 -11.88 27.74
N ASN A 329 -10.61 -12.82 27.76
CA ASN A 329 -10.54 -14.00 28.63
C ASN A 329 -9.34 -14.89 28.32
N VAL A 330 -9.03 -15.13 27.03
CA VAL A 330 -7.84 -15.91 26.63
C VAL A 330 -6.56 -15.22 27.08
N GLN A 331 -6.48 -13.89 26.94
CA GLN A 331 -5.33 -13.12 27.38
C GLN A 331 -5.13 -13.18 28.90
N ILE A 332 -6.22 -13.11 29.68
CA ILE A 332 -6.18 -13.29 31.14
C ILE A 332 -5.64 -14.68 31.51
N VAL A 333 -6.14 -15.75 30.87
CA VAL A 333 -5.67 -17.12 31.14
C VAL A 333 -4.17 -17.25 30.86
N LYS A 334 -3.67 -16.69 29.75
CA LYS A 334 -2.24 -16.70 29.40
C LYS A 334 -1.39 -15.96 30.45
N VAL A 335 -1.85 -14.83 30.95
CA VAL A 335 -1.18 -14.08 32.04
C VAL A 335 -1.18 -14.88 33.34
N MET A 336 -2.25 -15.62 33.63
CA MET A 336 -2.33 -16.50 34.79
C MET A 336 -1.36 -17.69 34.67
N GLU A 337 -1.24 -18.29 33.49
CA GLU A 337 -0.26 -19.35 33.21
C GLU A 337 1.18 -18.85 33.37
N SER A 338 1.53 -17.72 32.74
CA SER A 338 2.87 -17.14 32.88
C SER A 338 3.20 -16.74 34.32
N SER A 339 2.21 -16.23 35.06
CA SER A 339 2.37 -15.90 36.48
C SER A 339 2.54 -17.16 37.33
N SER A 340 1.81 -18.23 37.04
CA SER A 340 1.95 -19.53 37.70
C SER A 340 3.35 -20.12 37.45
N ASP A 341 3.85 -20.04 36.23
CA ASP A 341 5.18 -20.56 35.89
C ASP A 341 6.31 -19.70 36.48
N ALA A 342 6.15 -18.38 36.53
CA ALA A 342 7.05 -17.49 37.27
C ALA A 342 7.07 -17.81 38.78
N LEU A 343 5.90 -18.05 39.38
CA LEU A 343 5.78 -18.46 40.79
C LEU A 343 6.42 -19.84 41.04
N LYS A 344 6.24 -20.81 40.15
CA LYS A 344 6.92 -22.12 40.23
C LYS A 344 8.44 -21.98 40.09
N SER A 345 8.91 -21.09 39.22
CA SER A 345 10.34 -20.84 39.01
C SER A 345 11.02 -20.20 40.23
N THR A 346 10.29 -19.36 40.97
CA THR A 346 10.76 -18.71 42.21
C THR A 346 10.59 -19.60 43.45
N GLN A 347 9.69 -20.59 43.39
CA GLN A 347 9.52 -21.65 44.41
C GLN A 347 10.40 -22.89 44.17
N ARG A 348 11.21 -22.93 43.10
CA ARG A 348 12.30 -23.90 43.01
C ARG A 348 13.33 -23.57 44.09
N PRO A 349 13.53 -24.42 45.10
CA PRO A 349 14.40 -24.09 46.21
C PRO A 349 15.86 -24.03 45.73
N LYS A 350 16.61 -23.01 46.17
CA LYS A 350 18.02 -23.21 46.52
C LYS A 350 18.07 -24.21 47.68
N VAL A 351 17.89 -25.49 47.40
CA VAL A 351 18.17 -26.58 48.32
C VAL A 351 19.22 -27.45 47.64
N GLY A 352 20.44 -27.38 48.17
CA GLY A 352 21.56 -28.23 47.75
C GLY A 352 22.85 -27.44 47.58
N GLY A 353 23.60 -27.26 48.66
CA GLY A 353 24.96 -26.74 48.63
C GLY A 353 25.44 -26.42 50.04
N VAL A 354 26.09 -27.43 50.63
CA VAL A 354 26.62 -27.58 52.01
C VAL A 354 27.33 -26.35 52.57
#